data_AF-A0A356CQV3-F1
#
_entry.id   AF-A0A356CQV3-F1
#
_cell.length_a   1.000
_cell.length_b   1.000
_cell.length_c   1.000
_cell.angle_alpha   90.00
_cell.angle_beta   90.00
_cell.angle_gamma   90.00
#
_symmetry.space_group_name_H-M   'P 1'
#
loop_
_entity.id
_entity.type
_entity.pdbx_description
1 polymer ?
#
loop_
_entity_poly.entity_id
_entity_poly.type
_entity_poly.pdbx_seq_one_letter_code
_entity_poly.pdbx_strand_id
1 'polypeptide(L)'
;MEELYDALRRRAIAVLPVGAIPPREAGICDDCGNPISPARLQALPAGVNRCITCEEKREAEEAGRSGRRGDFTRTPWVPGT
;
A
#
# COMPACT_ATOMS: atom_id res chain seq x y z
N MET A 1 38.45 -28.27 11.05
CA MET A 1 38.43 -27.05 10.21
C MET A 1 37.00 -26.73 9.77
N GLU A 2 36.22 -27.74 9.35
CA GLU A 2 34.80 -27.63 8.98
C GLU A 2 33.88 -27.13 10.12
N GLU A 3 34.11 -27.58 11.35
CA GLU A 3 33.32 -27.16 12.52
C GLU A 3 33.52 -25.69 12.91
N LEU A 4 34.69 -25.12 12.64
CA LEU A 4 34.97 -23.70 12.89
C LEU A 4 34.19 -22.81 11.91
N TYR A 5 34.07 -23.26 10.66
CA TYR A 5 33.30 -22.59 9.62
C TYR A 5 31.79 -22.66 9.88
N ASP A 6 31.29 -23.80 10.36
CA ASP A 6 29.87 -23.97 10.71
C ASP A 6 29.48 -23.16 11.96
N ALA A 7 30.38 -23.07 12.94
CA ALA A 7 30.19 -22.20 14.11
C ALA A 7 30.19 -20.71 13.76
N LEU A 8 30.97 -20.29 12.77
CA LEU A 8 30.98 -18.92 12.25
C LEU A 8 29.69 -18.59 11.48
N ARG A 9 29.15 -19.53 10.70
CA ARG A 9 27.88 -19.38 9.98
C ARG A 9 26.68 -19.26 10.90
N ARG A 10 26.63 -20.07 11.98
CA ARG A 10 25.54 -20.03 12.98
C ARG A 10 25.53 -18.75 13.84
N ARG A 11 26.65 -18.03 13.89
CA ARG A 11 26.81 -16.77 14.65
C ARG A 11 26.45 -15.52 13.86
N ALA A 12 26.29 -15.60 12.54
CA ALA A 12 25.91 -14.47 11.72
C ALA A 12 24.39 -14.27 11.73
N ILE A 13 23.86 -13.67 12.81
CA ILE A 13 22.52 -13.07 12.75
C ILE A 13 22.68 -11.71 12.09
N ALA A 14 22.53 -11.65 10.76
CA ALA A 14 22.32 -10.38 10.08
C ALA A 14 20.91 -9.89 10.44
N VAL A 15 20.78 -9.19 11.57
CA VAL A 15 19.62 -8.33 11.81
C VAL A 15 19.81 -7.09 10.95
N LEU A 16 19.61 -7.26 9.63
CA LEU A 16 19.14 -6.12 8.86
C LEU A 16 17.78 -5.77 9.48
N PRO A 17 17.55 -4.54 9.95
CA PRO A 17 16.25 -4.18 10.45
C PRO A 17 15.25 -4.42 9.32
N VAL A 18 14.29 -5.31 9.56
CA VAL A 18 13.11 -5.49 8.71
C VAL A 18 12.43 -4.12 8.67
N GLY A 19 12.66 -3.36 7.60
CA GLY A 19 12.18 -1.97 7.48
C GLY A 19 13.24 -0.89 7.32
N ALA A 20 14.54 -1.19 7.17
CA ALA A 20 15.48 -0.20 6.60
C ALA A 20 15.17 0.02 5.12
N ILE A 21 14.12 0.77 4.86
CA ILE A 21 13.87 1.42 3.59
C ILE A 21 14.68 2.73 3.68
N PRO A 22 15.58 3.03 2.72
CA PRO A 22 16.21 4.36 2.67
C PRO A 22 15.12 5.43 2.71
N PRO A 23 15.37 6.64 3.26
CA PRO A 23 14.35 7.70 3.26
C PRO A 23 13.82 7.82 1.83
N ARG A 24 12.57 7.43 1.63
CA ARG A 24 11.96 7.41 0.32
C ARG A 24 11.98 8.85 -0.16
N GLU A 25 12.58 9.08 -1.31
CA GLU A 25 12.56 10.39 -1.95
C GLU A 25 11.09 10.84 -1.99
N ALA A 26 10.81 12.03 -1.46
CA ALA A 26 9.45 12.56 -1.44
C ALA A 26 8.91 12.55 -2.87
N GLY A 27 7.88 11.75 -3.12
CA GLY A 27 7.40 11.49 -4.48
C GLY A 27 7.74 10.13 -5.06
N ILE A 28 8.10 9.11 -4.26
CA ILE A 28 8.13 7.70 -4.70
C ILE A 28 6.95 6.95 -4.09
N CYS A 29 6.27 6.12 -4.90
CA CYS A 29 5.16 5.29 -4.47
C CYS A 29 5.63 4.15 -3.55
N ASP A 30 4.98 3.98 -2.40
CA ASP A 30 5.29 2.92 -1.43
C ASP A 30 5.07 1.49 -1.97
N ASP A 31 4.06 1.32 -2.83
CA ASP A 31 3.63 0.01 -3.37
C ASP A 31 4.50 -0.52 -4.52
N CYS A 32 4.72 0.30 -5.56
CA CYS A 32 5.39 -0.13 -6.79
C CYS A 32 6.80 0.45 -6.97
N GLY A 33 7.22 1.40 -6.12
CA GLY A 33 8.53 2.04 -6.22
C GLY A 33 8.68 3.04 -7.37
N ASN A 34 7.62 3.31 -8.14
CA ASN A 34 7.65 4.32 -9.21
C ASN A 34 7.50 5.75 -8.67
N PRO A 35 8.01 6.76 -9.40
CA PRO A 35 7.79 8.15 -9.07
C PRO A 35 6.31 8.53 -9.17
N ILE A 36 5.83 9.28 -8.18
CA ILE A 36 4.51 9.89 -8.08
C ILE A 36 4.54 11.15 -8.95
N SER A 37 3.49 11.34 -9.77
CA SER A 37 3.43 12.48 -10.66
C SER A 37 3.47 13.80 -9.86
N PRO A 38 4.24 14.81 -10.32
CA PRO A 38 4.37 16.08 -9.61
C PRO A 38 3.02 16.80 -9.49
N ALA A 39 2.13 16.64 -10.48
CA ALA A 39 0.76 17.16 -10.44
C ALA A 39 -0.04 16.62 -9.23
N ARG A 40 0.17 15.36 -8.86
CA ARG A 40 -0.48 14.77 -7.67
C ARG A 40 0.13 15.27 -6.37
N LEU A 41 1.46 15.39 -6.31
CA LEU A 41 2.15 15.95 -5.14
C LEU A 41 1.76 17.40 -4.90
N GLN A 42 1.53 18.18 -5.96
CA GLN A 42 1.03 19.55 -5.86
C GLN A 42 -0.43 19.60 -5.40
N ALA A 43 -1.29 18.70 -5.89
CA ALA A 43 -2.69 18.65 -5.50
C ALA A 43 -2.88 18.24 -4.03
N LEU A 44 -2.04 17.34 -3.52
CA LEU A 44 -2.15 16.78 -2.17
C LEU A 44 -0.76 16.64 -1.53
N PRO A 45 -0.18 17.73 -1.02
CA PRO A 45 1.22 17.76 -0.55
C PRO A 45 1.49 16.96 0.72
N ALA A 46 0.47 16.64 1.53
CA ALA A 46 0.65 16.01 2.85
C ALA A 46 0.12 14.57 2.95
N GLY A 47 -0.47 14.01 1.89
CA GLY A 47 -1.22 12.75 1.96
C GLY A 47 -0.92 11.72 0.87
N VAL A 48 0.00 12.02 -0.05
CA VAL A 48 0.22 11.17 -1.23
C VAL A 48 1.46 10.30 -1.05
N ASN A 49 1.18 9.06 -0.67
CA ASN A 49 2.17 7.99 -0.49
C ASN A 49 2.14 6.96 -1.64
N ARG A 50 1.15 7.07 -2.53
CA ARG A 50 0.92 6.12 -3.64
C ARG A 50 0.75 6.82 -4.97
N CYS A 51 1.18 6.16 -6.04
CA CYS A 51 0.88 6.58 -7.40
C CYS A 51 -0.61 6.35 -7.73
N ILE A 52 -1.11 7.04 -8.76
CA ILE A 52 -2.52 6.95 -9.20
C ILE A 52 -2.93 5.53 -9.52
N THR A 53 -2.08 4.76 -10.20
CA THR A 53 -2.41 3.38 -10.58
C THR A 53 -2.56 2.44 -9.39
N CYS A 54 -1.78 2.63 -8.32
CA CYS A 54 -1.90 1.83 -7.10
C CYS A 54 -3.13 2.25 -6.28
N GLU A 55 -3.45 3.54 -6.30
CA GLU A 55 -4.63 4.05 -5.63
C GLU A 55 -5.92 3.57 -6.31
N GLU A 56 -6.00 3.65 -7.64
CA GLU A 56 -7.15 3.16 -8.42
C GLU A 56 -7.39 1.66 -8.21
N LYS A 57 -6.32 0.86 -8.15
CA LYS A 57 -6.42 -0.57 -7.83
C LYS A 57 -7.03 -0.81 -6.45
N ARG A 58 -6.55 -0.10 -5.44
CA ARG A 58 -7.06 -0.21 -4.07
C ARG A 58 -8.53 0.21 -3.99
N GLU A 59 -8.91 1.30 -4.63
CA GLU A 59 -10.29 1.76 -4.68
C GLU A 59 -11.20 0.72 -5.38
N ALA A 60 -10.74 0.09 -6.46
CA ALA A 60 -11.47 -0.98 -7.12
C ALA A 60 -11.66 -2.22 -6.22
N GLU A 61 -10.63 -2.59 -5.45
CA GLU A 61 -10.72 -3.67 -4.46
C GLU A 61 -11.67 -3.33 -3.30
N GLU A 62 -11.64 -2.10 -2.79
CA GLU A 62 -12.53 -1.60 -1.74
C GLU A 62 -13.99 -1.52 -2.23
N ALA A 63 -14.21 -1.08 -3.48
CA ALA A 63 -15.53 -1.05 -4.12
C ALA A 63 -16.10 -2.46 -4.28
N GLY A 64 -15.29 -3.42 -4.73
CA GLY A 64 -15.69 -4.83 -4.82
C GLY A 64 -16.01 -5.46 -3.46
N ARG A 65 -15.32 -5.02 -2.39
CA ARG A 65 -15.51 -5.55 -1.02
C ARG A 65 -16.72 -4.97 -0.30
N SER A 66 -17.10 -3.72 -0.61
CA SER A 66 -18.27 -3.05 -0.01
C SER A 66 -19.61 -3.54 -0.60
N GLY A 67 -19.60 -4.22 -1.74
CA GLY A 67 -20.78 -4.79 -2.41
C GLY A 67 -21.53 -5.90 -1.67
N ARG A 68 -21.17 -6.26 -0.43
CA ARG A 68 -21.89 -7.25 0.40
C ARG A 68 -22.80 -6.64 1.48
N ARG A 69 -23.12 -5.35 1.42
CA ARG A 69 -24.17 -4.76 2.29
C ARG A 69 -24.99 -3.72 1.54
N GLY A 70 -26.10 -4.19 1.00
CA GLY A 70 -27.13 -3.36 0.38
C GLY A 70 -28.18 -4.24 -0.26
N ASP A 71 -28.96 -4.94 0.56
CA ASP A 71 -30.26 -5.48 0.15
C ASP A 71 -31.15 -4.28 -0.21
N PHE A 72 -31.10 -3.83 -1.46
CA PHE A 72 -31.95 -2.74 -1.97
C PHE A 72 -33.41 -3.17 -2.18
N THR A 73 -33.75 -4.42 -1.84
CA THR A 73 -35.06 -5.04 -2.11
C THR A 73 -36.12 -4.78 -1.03
N ARG A 74 -35.83 -4.03 0.05
CA ARG A 74 -36.78 -3.92 1.18
C ARG A 74 -37.45 -2.56 1.42
N THR A 75 -37.26 -1.55 0.56
CA THR A 75 -38.13 -0.36 0.60
C THR A 75 -38.31 0.22 -0.80
N PRO A 76 -39.51 0.15 -1.38
CA PRO A 76 -39.83 0.97 -2.54
C PRO A 76 -39.82 2.44 -2.12
N TRP A 77 -38.99 3.25 -2.78
CA TRP A 77 -39.05 4.70 -2.69
C TRP A 77 -40.41 5.14 -3.26
N VAL A 78 -41.29 5.65 -2.39
CA VAL A 78 -42.56 6.27 -2.80
C VAL A 78 -42.40 7.79 -2.76
N PRO A 79 -42.31 8.48 -3.90
CA PRO A 79 -42.43 9.92 -3.93
C PRO A 79 -43.85 10.30 -3.54
N GLY A 80 -43.99 11.19 -2.56
CA GLY A 80 -45.29 11.69 -2.09
C GLY A 80 -46.04 12.43 -3.20
N THR A 81 -47.32 12.09 -3.34
CA THR A 81 -48.35 12.79 -4.11
C THR A 81 -48.77 14.09 -3.46
#